data_AF-A0AAN6IL61-F1
#
_entry.id   AF-A0AAN6IL61-F1
#
_cell.length_a   1.000
_cell.length_b   1.000
_cell.length_c   1.000
_cell.angle_alpha   90.00
_cell.angle_beta   90.00
_cell.angle_gamma   90.00
#
_symmetry.space_group_name_H-M   'P 1'
#
loop_
_entity.id
_entity.type
_entity.pdbx_description
1 polymer ?
#
loop_
_entity_poly.entity_id
_entity_poly.type
_entity_poly.pdbx_seq_one_letter_code
_entity_poly.pdbx_strand_id
1 'polypeptide(L)'
;MGKGQRAVQAFRSTEFIEKPRDQEGLVLGGNPFKDAPSTSASLLSKKSTVLSEKSASPAVVPTVSNEVIEAGLKDEPSELESVPTFILVTTYLSFLMLILFAHARDFVGKLVNPEQYVQLREQNGYAPMVSDFESLWTRRLYGRIRDCFNRPITGVAGGRVNLLERVSHDFNTTFEFTGRIRNVLNLASYNYLGFAQSHGPCADKVEEAMREHGITQASSRVEAGRSKLLVETEDMVARFMGTESALIVSMGYATNALNIPSLVSKGCLIISDELNHSSLVS
;
A
#
# COMPACT_ATOMS: atom_id res chain seq x y z
N MET A 1 -3.87 13.63 -51.79
CA MET A 1 -2.58 14.32 -51.57
C MET A 1 -2.84 15.50 -50.64
N GLY A 2 -2.16 15.58 -49.49
CA GLY A 2 -2.36 16.62 -48.44
C GLY A 2 -2.91 16.03 -47.13
N LYS A 3 -2.07 15.49 -46.24
CA LYS A 3 -1.30 16.12 -45.14
C LYS A 3 -2.18 16.67 -44.00
N GLY A 4 -2.43 15.84 -42.99
CA GLY A 4 -2.83 16.24 -41.63
C GLY A 4 -1.70 15.92 -40.66
N GLN A 5 -1.10 16.96 -40.07
CA GLN A 5 -0.02 16.88 -39.08
C GLN A 5 -0.57 16.34 -37.76
N ARG A 6 0.02 15.25 -37.24
CA ARG A 6 -0.14 14.84 -35.83
C ARG A 6 0.99 15.50 -35.03
N ALA A 7 0.62 16.38 -34.11
CA ALA A 7 1.53 16.92 -33.10
C ALA A 7 1.90 15.79 -32.12
N VAL A 8 3.13 15.30 -32.23
CA VAL A 8 3.75 14.42 -31.24
C VAL A 8 4.42 15.35 -30.23
N GLN A 9 3.81 15.54 -29.07
CA GLN A 9 4.44 16.27 -27.98
C GLN A 9 5.42 15.33 -27.27
N ALA A 10 6.67 15.35 -27.75
CA ALA A 10 7.79 14.68 -27.11
C ALA A 10 8.10 15.38 -25.78
N PHE A 11 7.80 14.72 -24.66
CA PHE A 11 8.35 15.11 -23.36
C PHE A 11 9.83 14.75 -23.32
N ARG A 12 10.70 15.74 -23.52
CA ARG A 12 12.14 15.62 -23.30
C ARG A 12 12.39 15.53 -21.79
N SER A 13 12.87 14.38 -21.33
CA SER A 13 13.46 14.21 -20.00
C SER A 13 14.72 15.06 -19.90
N THR A 14 14.71 16.11 -19.09
CA THR A 14 15.94 16.77 -18.64
C THR A 14 16.70 15.82 -17.72
N GLU A 15 17.88 15.38 -18.16
CA GLU A 15 18.84 14.64 -17.35
C GLU A 15 19.26 15.49 -16.14
N PHE A 16 18.73 15.19 -14.96
CA PHE A 16 19.39 15.55 -13.71
C PHE A 16 20.39 14.45 -13.38
N ILE A 17 21.66 14.75 -13.58
CA ILE A 17 22.78 13.91 -13.16
C ILE A 17 22.78 13.89 -11.62
N GLU A 18 22.16 12.87 -11.03
CA GLU A 18 22.24 12.59 -9.59
C GLU A 18 23.63 12.02 -9.26
N LYS A 19 24.38 12.71 -8.41
CA LYS A 19 25.40 12.05 -7.58
C LYS A 19 24.67 11.30 -6.46
N PRO A 20 24.83 9.98 -6.31
CA PRO A 20 24.33 9.29 -5.13
C PRO A 20 25.04 9.87 -3.89
N ARG A 21 24.27 10.24 -2.86
CA ARG A 21 24.83 10.44 -1.52
C ARG A 21 25.35 9.09 -1.04
N ASP A 22 26.61 9.07 -0.62
CA ASP A 22 27.32 7.88 -0.18
C ASP A 22 26.50 7.12 0.86
N GLN A 23 26.12 5.88 0.52
CA GLN A 23 25.71 4.88 1.49
C GLN A 23 26.96 4.41 2.24
N GLU A 24 27.51 5.26 3.11
CA GLU A 24 28.50 4.78 4.07
C GLU A 24 27.82 3.83 5.06
N GLY A 25 28.51 2.72 5.31
CA GLY A 25 27.95 1.49 5.86
C GLY A 25 27.22 1.67 7.18
N LEU A 26 26.03 1.08 7.25
CA LEU A 26 25.33 0.80 8.49
C LEU A 26 26.15 -0.28 9.26
N VAL A 27 27.15 0.17 10.02
CA VAL A 27 27.88 -0.69 10.95
C VAL A 27 26.93 -0.98 12.12
N LEU A 28 26.39 -2.20 12.15
CA LEU A 28 25.62 -2.74 13.28
C LEU A 28 26.57 -2.91 14.48
N GLY A 29 26.67 -1.90 15.33
CA GLY A 29 27.51 -1.98 16.52
C GLY A 29 27.62 -0.68 17.31
N GLY A 30 26.54 -0.26 17.97
CA GLY A 30 26.58 0.83 18.94
C GLY A 30 25.19 1.10 19.52
N ASN A 31 25.02 1.02 20.83
CA ASN A 31 23.76 1.31 21.50
C ASN A 31 23.55 2.84 21.52
N PRO A 32 22.55 3.40 20.81
CA PRO A 32 22.39 4.85 20.63
C PRO A 32 21.91 5.60 21.89
N PHE A 33 21.67 4.89 23.00
CA PHE A 33 21.17 5.47 24.25
C PHE A 33 22.24 5.99 25.22
N LYS A 34 23.55 5.81 24.95
CA LYS A 34 24.61 6.23 25.88
C LYS A 34 25.09 7.68 25.71
N ASP A 35 24.83 8.30 24.55
CA ASP A 35 25.41 9.61 24.20
C ASP A 35 24.38 10.74 24.09
N ALA A 36 23.19 10.60 24.68
CA ALA A 36 22.20 11.68 24.71
C ALA A 36 22.58 12.73 25.77
N PRO A 37 22.89 13.99 25.40
CA PRO A 37 23.12 15.05 26.38
C PRO A 37 21.81 15.41 27.10
N SER A 38 21.83 15.35 28.43
CA SER A 38 20.75 15.85 29.28
C SER A 38 20.75 17.38 29.30
N THR A 39 19.84 18.03 28.58
CA THR A 39 19.68 19.48 28.73
C THR A 39 18.27 19.96 28.40
N SER A 40 17.36 19.84 29.37
CA SER A 40 16.00 20.38 29.34
C SER A 40 15.92 21.85 29.78
N ALA A 41 16.94 22.69 29.53
CA ALA A 41 17.01 24.02 30.16
C ALA A 41 17.58 25.19 29.33
N SER A 42 17.91 25.04 28.04
CA SER A 42 18.66 26.10 27.32
C SER A 42 18.03 26.70 26.06
N LEU A 43 16.85 26.29 25.61
CA LEU A 43 16.24 26.84 24.38
C LEU A 43 15.10 27.86 24.62
N LEU A 44 14.81 28.21 25.88
CA LEU A 44 13.82 29.23 26.26
C LEU A 44 14.35 30.67 26.24
N SER A 45 15.53 30.92 25.66
CA SER A 45 16.11 32.27 25.59
C SER A 45 16.83 32.49 24.27
N LYS A 46 16.08 32.94 23.25
CA LYS A 46 16.58 33.85 22.20
C LYS A 46 15.41 34.48 21.43
N LYS A 47 15.00 35.64 21.94
CA LYS A 47 14.53 36.85 21.25
C LYS A 47 13.68 36.69 19.98
N SER A 48 12.38 36.93 20.16
CA SER A 48 11.65 38.04 19.54
C SER A 48 12.53 38.95 18.67
N THR A 49 12.45 38.77 17.35
CA THR A 49 12.78 39.82 16.38
C THR A 49 11.67 39.84 15.36
N VAL A 50 10.82 40.86 15.46
CA VAL A 50 9.77 41.21 14.51
C VAL A 50 10.41 41.45 13.15
N LEU A 51 10.11 40.60 12.17
CA LEU A 51 10.46 40.80 10.77
C LEU A 51 9.17 40.85 9.94
N SER A 52 8.79 42.10 9.67
CA SER A 52 7.92 42.62 8.62
C SER A 52 7.44 41.60 7.57
N GLU A 53 6.12 41.44 7.53
CA GLU A 53 5.38 40.77 6.45
C GLU A 53 5.70 41.44 5.11
N LYS A 54 6.57 40.80 4.31
CA LYS A 54 6.57 41.01 2.87
C LYS A 54 5.45 40.16 2.29
N SER A 55 4.43 40.84 1.77
CA SER A 55 3.31 40.32 1.00
C SER A 55 3.74 39.16 0.09
N ALA A 56 3.41 37.94 0.49
CA ALA A 56 3.37 36.81 -0.40
C ALA A 56 2.18 37.00 -1.34
N SER A 57 2.42 37.07 -2.65
CA SER A 57 1.36 37.05 -3.65
C SER A 57 0.45 35.84 -3.40
N PRO A 58 -0.88 35.99 -3.54
CA PRO A 58 -1.80 34.90 -3.28
C PRO A 58 -1.43 33.72 -4.19
N ALA A 59 -1.24 32.55 -3.59
CA ALA A 59 -1.16 31.31 -4.33
C ALA A 59 -2.43 31.23 -5.19
N VAL A 60 -2.24 31.23 -6.51
CA VAL A 60 -3.33 31.03 -7.46
C VAL A 60 -3.80 29.60 -7.25
N VAL A 61 -4.84 29.43 -6.43
CA VAL A 61 -5.66 28.22 -6.44
C VAL A 61 -6.19 28.14 -7.87
N PRO A 62 -5.89 27.09 -8.65
CA PRO A 62 -6.50 26.94 -9.95
C PRO A 62 -8.01 26.82 -9.71
N THR A 63 -8.75 27.89 -10.01
CA THR A 63 -10.19 27.89 -10.02
C THR A 63 -10.60 27.00 -11.18
N VAL A 64 -10.80 25.71 -10.88
CA VAL A 64 -11.46 24.80 -11.82
C VAL A 64 -12.84 25.40 -12.06
N SER A 65 -13.12 25.84 -13.29
CA SER A 65 -14.43 26.42 -13.61
C SER A 65 -15.52 25.39 -13.32
N ASN A 66 -16.67 25.84 -12.81
CA ASN A 66 -17.81 24.96 -12.53
C ASN A 66 -18.23 24.14 -13.75
N GLU A 67 -17.95 24.62 -14.98
CA GLU A 67 -18.14 23.87 -16.23
C GLU A 67 -17.28 22.61 -16.33
N VAL A 68 -16.06 22.60 -15.78
CA VAL A 68 -15.18 21.41 -15.76
C VAL A 68 -15.65 20.41 -14.70
N ILE A 69 -16.18 20.92 -13.58
CA ILE A 69 -16.79 20.10 -12.51
C ILE A 69 -18.09 19.46 -13.03
N GLU A 70 -18.97 20.22 -13.67
CA GLU A 70 -20.20 19.72 -14.31
C GLU A 70 -19.93 18.77 -15.48
N ALA A 71 -18.86 18.99 -16.26
CA ALA A 71 -18.47 18.07 -17.32
C ALA A 71 -18.00 16.70 -16.80
N GLY A 72 -17.43 16.66 -15.59
CA GLY A 72 -17.04 15.42 -14.89
C GLY A 72 -18.17 14.76 -14.08
N LEU A 73 -19.25 15.49 -13.82
CA LEU A 73 -20.45 15.07 -13.10
C LEU A 73 -21.61 14.64 -14.01
N LYS A 74 -21.35 14.42 -15.30
CA LYS A 74 -22.32 13.68 -16.11
C LYS A 74 -22.41 12.27 -15.54
N ASP A 75 -23.45 12.07 -14.73
CA ASP A 75 -23.98 10.79 -14.29
C ASP A 75 -24.43 9.99 -15.51
N GLU A 76 -23.50 9.60 -16.36
CA GLU A 76 -23.68 8.38 -17.14
C GLU A 76 -23.66 7.27 -16.08
N PRO A 77 -24.76 6.50 -15.91
CA PRO A 77 -24.70 5.33 -15.05
C PRO A 77 -23.52 4.52 -15.53
N SER A 78 -22.56 4.28 -14.65
CA SER A 78 -21.45 3.37 -14.93
C SER A 78 -22.05 1.97 -15.08
N GLU A 79 -22.63 1.71 -16.26
CA GLU A 79 -22.99 0.38 -16.68
C GLU A 79 -21.69 -0.40 -16.63
N LEU A 80 -21.52 -1.17 -15.56
CA LEU A 80 -20.42 -2.11 -15.42
C LEU A 80 -20.38 -2.91 -16.71
N GLU A 81 -19.33 -2.68 -17.50
CA GLU A 81 -19.19 -3.25 -18.82
C GLU A 81 -19.38 -4.77 -18.69
N SER A 82 -20.49 -5.28 -19.24
CA SER A 82 -20.88 -6.66 -19.01
C SER A 82 -19.80 -7.56 -19.60
N VAL A 83 -19.16 -8.37 -18.75
CA VAL A 83 -18.04 -9.22 -19.19
C VAL A 83 -18.52 -10.12 -20.32
N PRO A 84 -17.88 -10.08 -21.50
CA PRO A 84 -18.25 -10.94 -22.62
C PRO A 84 -18.34 -12.40 -22.17
N THR A 85 -19.45 -13.07 -22.47
CA THR A 85 -19.72 -14.45 -22.03
C THR A 85 -18.59 -15.41 -22.39
N PHE A 86 -17.92 -15.18 -23.53
CA PHE A 86 -16.74 -15.94 -23.93
C PHE A 86 -15.59 -15.86 -22.91
N ILE A 87 -15.27 -14.67 -22.39
CA ILE A 87 -14.22 -14.49 -21.38
C ILE A 87 -14.63 -15.21 -20.12
N LEU A 88 -15.86 -15.03 -19.67
CA LEU A 88 -16.40 -15.69 -18.48
C LEU A 88 -16.29 -17.22 -18.59
N VAL A 89 -16.78 -17.80 -19.69
CA VAL A 89 -16.74 -19.26 -19.91
C VAL A 89 -15.30 -19.77 -20.02
N THR A 90 -14.43 -19.09 -20.77
CA THR A 90 -13.03 -19.52 -20.92
C THR A 90 -12.25 -19.41 -19.60
N THR A 91 -12.48 -18.37 -18.82
CA THR A 91 -11.92 -18.23 -17.46
C THR A 91 -12.35 -19.38 -16.56
N TYR A 92 -13.65 -19.66 -16.44
CA TYR A 92 -14.11 -20.78 -15.61
C TYR A 92 -13.60 -22.14 -16.11
N LEU A 93 -13.55 -22.36 -17.43
CA LEU A 93 -13.03 -23.60 -18.01
C LEU A 93 -11.53 -23.77 -17.68
N SER A 94 -10.75 -22.68 -17.76
CA SER A 94 -9.33 -22.71 -17.41
C SER A 94 -9.09 -23.02 -15.93
N PHE A 95 -9.88 -22.43 -15.01
CA PHE A 95 -9.81 -22.76 -13.59
C PHE A 95 -10.20 -24.20 -13.32
N LEU A 96 -11.27 -24.69 -13.96
CA LEU A 96 -11.70 -26.08 -13.85
C LEU A 96 -10.59 -27.04 -14.30
N MET A 97 -9.97 -26.77 -15.45
CA MET A 97 -8.84 -27.55 -15.93
C MET A 97 -7.69 -27.56 -14.92
N LEU A 98 -7.27 -26.39 -14.40
CA LEU A 98 -6.18 -26.31 -13.44
C LEU A 98 -6.48 -27.11 -12.16
N ILE A 99 -7.70 -27.04 -11.64
CA ILE A 99 -8.14 -27.79 -10.46
C ILE A 99 -8.14 -29.29 -10.73
N LEU A 100 -8.67 -29.73 -11.88
CA LEU A 100 -8.68 -31.16 -12.27
C LEU A 100 -7.25 -31.71 -12.39
N PHE A 101 -6.35 -30.98 -13.05
CA PHE A 101 -4.94 -31.38 -13.16
C PHE A 101 -4.24 -31.42 -11.81
N ALA A 102 -4.53 -30.46 -10.92
CA ALA A 102 -3.98 -30.45 -9.57
C ALA A 102 -4.41 -31.68 -8.77
N HIS A 103 -5.70 -32.04 -8.79
CA HIS A 103 -6.20 -33.24 -8.12
C HIS A 103 -5.68 -34.53 -8.75
N ALA A 104 -5.60 -34.62 -10.07
CA ALA A 104 -5.03 -35.78 -10.75
C ALA A 104 -3.56 -35.99 -10.34
N ARG A 105 -2.77 -34.91 -10.28
CA ARG A 105 -1.38 -34.96 -9.81
C ARG A 105 -1.29 -35.36 -8.35
N ASP A 106 -2.15 -34.84 -7.48
CA ASP A 106 -2.16 -35.18 -6.06
C ASP A 106 -2.59 -36.61 -5.81
N PHE A 107 -3.54 -37.12 -6.60
CA PHE A 107 -3.93 -38.52 -6.56
C PHE A 107 -2.72 -39.40 -6.90
N VAL A 108 -2.08 -39.20 -8.04
CA VAL A 108 -0.88 -39.96 -8.43
C VAL A 108 0.25 -39.78 -7.39
N GLY A 109 0.46 -38.57 -6.89
CA GLY A 109 1.48 -38.28 -5.88
C GLY A 109 1.25 -38.98 -4.54
N LYS A 110 0.00 -39.06 -4.07
CA LYS A 110 -0.41 -39.80 -2.87
C LYS A 110 -0.19 -41.31 -3.00
N LEU A 111 -0.20 -41.84 -4.24
CA LEU A 111 0.14 -43.24 -4.52
C LEU A 111 1.66 -43.48 -4.60
N VAL A 112 2.40 -42.60 -5.30
CA VAL A 112 3.82 -42.82 -5.60
C VAL A 112 4.73 -42.40 -4.44
N ASN A 113 4.46 -41.27 -3.78
CA ASN A 113 5.32 -40.70 -2.72
C ASN A 113 4.45 -40.24 -1.52
N PRO A 114 3.89 -41.18 -0.72
CA PRO A 114 2.95 -40.86 0.34
C PRO A 114 3.55 -39.98 1.46
N GLU A 115 4.86 -40.08 1.70
CA GLU A 115 5.59 -39.30 2.72
C GLU A 115 5.42 -37.77 2.53
N GLN A 116 5.33 -37.30 1.27
CA GLN A 116 5.16 -35.87 0.98
C GLN A 116 3.75 -35.34 1.29
N TYR A 117 2.77 -36.22 1.54
CA TYR A 117 1.37 -35.88 1.78
C TYR A 117 0.92 -36.19 3.20
N VAL A 118 1.86 -36.50 4.09
CA VAL A 118 1.64 -36.79 5.51
C VAL A 118 0.78 -35.73 6.19
N GLN A 119 1.04 -34.45 5.90
CA GLN A 119 0.36 -33.30 6.53
C GLN A 119 -1.14 -33.21 6.20
N LEU A 120 -1.57 -33.93 5.17
CA LEU A 120 -2.94 -33.93 4.63
C LEU A 120 -3.73 -35.15 5.07
N ARG A 121 -3.11 -36.03 5.85
CA ARG A 121 -3.71 -37.26 6.38
C ARG A 121 -3.80 -37.15 7.89
N GLU A 122 -4.80 -37.84 8.43
CA GLU A 122 -4.89 -38.01 9.87
C GLU A 122 -3.69 -38.82 10.36
N GLN A 123 -3.06 -38.35 11.43
CA GLN A 123 -1.92 -39.02 12.03
C GLN A 123 -2.16 -39.21 13.51
N ASN A 124 -2.02 -40.45 14.00
CA ASN A 124 -2.10 -40.76 15.43
C ASN A 124 -3.38 -40.24 16.12
N GLY A 125 -4.51 -40.21 15.41
CA GLY A 125 -5.79 -39.69 15.93
C GLY A 125 -5.95 -38.17 15.87
N TYR A 126 -4.98 -37.44 15.31
CA TYR A 126 -5.08 -36.01 15.06
C TYR A 126 -5.58 -35.72 13.64
N ALA A 127 -6.44 -34.70 13.53
CA ALA A 127 -6.87 -34.14 12.27
C ALA A 127 -5.65 -33.63 11.46
N PRO A 128 -5.73 -33.63 10.11
CA PRO A 128 -4.67 -33.08 9.27
C PRO A 128 -4.39 -31.62 9.63
N MET A 129 -3.12 -31.22 9.59
CA MET A 129 -2.73 -29.84 9.90
C MET A 129 -3.26 -28.83 8.88
N VAL A 130 -3.54 -29.29 7.66
CA VAL A 130 -3.99 -28.43 6.56
C VAL A 130 -5.10 -29.13 5.78
N SER A 131 -6.15 -28.40 5.44
CA SER A 131 -7.22 -28.91 4.57
C SER A 131 -6.69 -29.19 3.17
N ASP A 132 -7.07 -30.33 2.59
CA ASP A 132 -6.58 -30.76 1.27
C ASP A 132 -7.03 -29.80 0.17
N PHE A 133 -8.28 -29.35 0.21
CA PHE A 133 -8.84 -28.43 -0.77
C PHE A 133 -8.29 -27.00 -0.58
N GLU A 134 -8.23 -26.50 0.66
CA GLU A 134 -7.74 -25.14 0.92
C GLU A 134 -6.26 -24.98 0.59
N SER A 135 -5.45 -26.01 0.87
CA SER A 135 -4.01 -25.98 0.57
C SER A 135 -3.68 -26.24 -0.89
N LEU A 136 -4.63 -26.70 -1.72
CA LEU A 136 -4.40 -27.04 -3.12
C LEU A 136 -3.81 -25.87 -3.92
N TRP A 137 -4.36 -24.67 -3.74
CA TRP A 137 -3.86 -23.46 -4.38
C TRP A 137 -2.37 -23.24 -4.04
N THR A 138 -2.05 -23.23 -2.75
CA THR A 138 -0.69 -22.97 -2.27
C THR A 138 0.30 -24.02 -2.76
N ARG A 139 -0.09 -25.31 -2.75
CA ARG A 139 0.76 -26.45 -3.12
C ARG A 139 0.99 -26.59 -4.62
N ARG A 140 0.05 -26.16 -5.46
CA ARG A 140 0.06 -26.48 -6.91
C ARG A 140 0.08 -25.28 -7.83
N LEU A 141 -0.57 -24.18 -7.45
CA LEU A 141 -0.65 -22.99 -8.27
C LEU A 141 0.30 -21.91 -7.76
N TYR A 142 0.17 -21.51 -6.51
CA TYR A 142 0.96 -20.42 -5.94
C TYR A 142 2.46 -20.67 -6.05
N GLY A 143 2.93 -21.86 -5.70
CA GLY A 143 4.36 -22.21 -5.82
C GLY A 143 4.95 -21.91 -7.21
N ARG A 144 4.18 -22.10 -8.29
CA ARG A 144 4.66 -21.85 -9.66
C ARG A 144 4.76 -20.37 -10.00
N ILE A 145 3.88 -19.54 -9.44
CA ILE A 145 3.82 -18.11 -9.74
C ILE A 145 4.44 -17.24 -8.64
N ARG A 146 4.80 -17.81 -7.48
CA ARG A 146 5.29 -17.03 -6.34
C ARG A 146 6.56 -16.25 -6.63
N ASP A 147 7.35 -16.69 -7.62
CA ASP A 147 8.50 -15.90 -8.00
C ASP A 147 8.09 -14.51 -8.48
N CYS A 148 6.99 -14.37 -9.23
CA CYS A 148 6.51 -13.09 -9.73
C CYS A 148 6.07 -12.13 -8.61
N PHE A 149 5.40 -12.67 -7.57
CA PHE A 149 4.79 -11.86 -6.51
C PHE A 149 5.72 -11.58 -5.33
N ASN A 150 6.68 -12.46 -5.08
CA ASN A 150 7.51 -12.40 -3.87
C ASN A 150 8.96 -12.04 -4.16
N ARG A 151 9.23 -11.29 -5.23
CA ARG A 151 10.62 -10.90 -5.52
C ARG A 151 11.11 -9.94 -4.45
N PRO A 152 12.23 -10.26 -3.77
CA PRO A 152 12.77 -9.36 -2.78
C PRO A 152 13.22 -8.06 -3.45
N ILE A 153 12.81 -6.95 -2.85
CA ILE A 153 13.26 -5.61 -3.22
C ILE A 153 14.00 -4.98 -2.04
N THR A 154 14.95 -4.11 -2.34
CA THR A 154 15.63 -3.26 -1.35
C THR A 154 15.51 -1.79 -1.71
N GLY A 155 15.70 -0.96 -0.70
CA GLY A 155 15.60 0.49 -0.80
C GLY A 155 14.17 0.99 -0.61
N VAL A 156 13.98 2.28 -0.88
CA VAL A 156 12.68 2.93 -0.75
C VAL A 156 11.78 2.59 -1.93
N ALA A 157 10.48 2.45 -1.67
CA ALA A 157 9.45 2.21 -2.69
C ALA A 157 9.18 3.46 -3.56
N GLY A 158 10.24 4.01 -4.17
CA GLY A 158 10.16 5.10 -5.14
C GLY A 158 9.64 4.62 -6.49
N GLY A 159 9.69 5.50 -7.50
CA GLY A 159 9.34 5.14 -8.88
C GLY A 159 10.24 4.05 -9.47
N ARG A 160 11.43 3.84 -8.89
CA ARG A 160 12.34 2.75 -9.22
C ARG A 160 12.74 2.02 -7.94
N VAL A 161 12.90 0.71 -8.03
CA VAL A 161 13.29 -0.16 -6.89
C VAL A 161 14.43 -1.08 -7.29
N ASN A 162 15.23 -1.47 -6.29
CA ASN A 162 16.31 -2.42 -6.48
C ASN A 162 15.78 -3.83 -6.26
N LEU A 163 15.66 -4.60 -7.33
CA LEU A 163 15.23 -5.98 -7.30
C LEU A 163 16.42 -6.90 -7.05
N LEU A 164 16.32 -7.76 -6.06
CA LEU A 164 17.33 -8.80 -5.81
C LEU A 164 17.03 -9.97 -6.73
N GLU A 165 17.93 -10.23 -7.67
CA GLU A 165 17.77 -11.31 -8.62
C GLU A 165 18.02 -12.64 -7.92
N ARG A 166 17.13 -13.59 -8.18
CA ARG A 166 17.19 -14.94 -7.63
C ARG A 166 16.86 -15.95 -8.71
N VAL A 167 17.40 -17.14 -8.54
CA VAL A 167 17.15 -18.29 -9.41
C VAL A 167 16.58 -19.43 -8.58
N SER A 168 15.78 -20.28 -9.22
CA SER A 168 15.27 -21.51 -8.63
C SER A 168 15.54 -22.66 -9.59
N HIS A 169 15.98 -23.78 -9.03
CA HIS A 169 16.26 -25.02 -9.75
C HIS A 169 15.26 -26.14 -9.43
N ASP A 170 14.28 -25.86 -8.57
CA ASP A 170 13.38 -26.85 -7.97
C ASP A 170 11.91 -26.43 -8.08
N PHE A 171 11.53 -25.86 -9.23
CA PHE A 171 10.18 -25.37 -9.53
C PHE A 171 9.70 -24.30 -8.53
N ASN A 172 10.57 -23.34 -8.20
CA ASN A 172 10.30 -22.30 -7.23
C ASN A 172 9.98 -22.91 -5.86
N THR A 173 10.69 -23.92 -5.38
CA THR A 173 10.55 -24.47 -4.00
C THR A 173 11.56 -23.82 -3.06
N THR A 174 12.76 -23.56 -3.57
CA THR A 174 13.81 -22.77 -2.94
C THR A 174 14.31 -21.73 -3.94
N PHE A 175 14.95 -20.69 -3.40
CA PHE A 175 15.52 -19.62 -4.20
C PHE A 175 16.94 -19.32 -3.74
N GLU A 176 17.85 -19.22 -4.69
CA GLU A 176 19.22 -18.81 -4.47
C GLU A 176 19.41 -17.39 -4.98
N PHE A 177 19.97 -16.52 -4.14
CA PHE A 177 20.30 -15.16 -4.53
C PHE A 177 21.49 -15.18 -5.49
N THR A 178 21.38 -14.52 -6.64
CA THR A 178 22.44 -14.54 -7.67
C THR A 178 23.60 -13.59 -7.37
N GLY A 179 23.51 -12.80 -6.30
CA GLY A 179 24.44 -11.70 -6.02
C GLY A 179 24.16 -10.42 -6.82
N ARG A 180 23.25 -10.47 -7.80
CA ARG A 180 22.97 -9.34 -8.68
C ARG A 180 21.76 -8.55 -8.19
N ILE A 181 21.89 -7.23 -8.29
CA ILE A 181 20.81 -6.29 -8.01
C ILE A 181 20.46 -5.61 -9.32
N ARG A 182 19.18 -5.63 -9.69
CA ARG A 182 18.67 -4.99 -10.89
C ARG A 182 17.79 -3.81 -10.51
N ASN A 183 18.10 -2.64 -11.03
CA ASN A 183 17.26 -1.47 -10.86
C ASN A 183 16.09 -1.52 -11.86
N VAL A 184 14.85 -1.58 -11.36
CA VAL A 184 13.63 -1.76 -12.16
C VAL A 184 12.61 -0.65 -11.89
N LEU A 185 11.68 -0.44 -12.83
CA LEU A 185 10.56 0.47 -12.64
C LEU A 185 9.54 -0.15 -11.69
N ASN A 186 9.07 0.64 -10.72
CA ASN A 186 8.08 0.21 -9.74
C ASN A 186 6.67 0.54 -10.23
N LEU A 187 6.00 -0.45 -10.79
CA LEU A 187 4.58 -0.36 -11.20
C LEU A 187 3.64 -1.07 -10.21
N ALA A 188 4.19 -1.63 -9.12
CA ALA A 188 3.47 -2.43 -8.15
C ALA A 188 3.12 -1.66 -6.87
N SER A 189 3.39 -0.35 -6.83
CA SER A 189 3.10 0.51 -5.68
C SER A 189 2.18 1.66 -6.06
N TYR A 190 1.52 2.24 -5.05
CA TYR A 190 0.64 3.40 -5.18
C TYR A 190 1.40 4.75 -5.18
N ASN A 191 2.72 4.75 -5.36
CA ASN A 191 3.56 5.95 -5.28
C ASN A 191 3.61 6.75 -6.59
N TYR A 192 2.45 7.03 -7.18
CA TYR A 192 2.37 7.72 -8.48
C TYR A 192 2.87 9.17 -8.43
N LEU A 193 2.68 9.85 -7.31
CA LEU A 193 3.12 11.24 -7.10
C LEU A 193 4.59 11.34 -6.65
N GLY A 194 5.24 10.21 -6.36
CA GLY A 194 6.64 10.19 -5.93
C GLY A 194 6.88 10.75 -4.53
N PHE A 195 5.85 10.93 -3.69
CA PHE A 195 6.00 11.45 -2.33
C PHE A 195 6.65 10.46 -1.36
N ALA A 196 6.57 9.15 -1.64
CA ALA A 196 7.20 8.12 -0.81
C ALA A 196 8.65 7.84 -1.24
N GLN A 197 9.47 8.88 -1.45
CA GLN A 197 10.90 8.77 -1.74
C GLN A 197 11.73 9.12 -0.50
N SER A 198 13.00 8.69 -0.45
CA SER A 198 13.91 9.03 0.65
C SER A 198 14.39 10.49 0.65
N HIS A 199 14.07 11.24 -0.41
CA HIS A 199 14.54 12.60 -0.61
C HIS A 199 13.42 13.47 -1.17
N GLY A 200 13.53 14.77 -0.91
CA GLY A 200 12.59 15.77 -1.40
C GLY A 200 11.73 16.34 -0.28
N PRO A 201 10.86 17.31 -0.61
CA PRO A 201 10.19 18.14 0.38
C PRO A 201 9.30 17.35 1.35
N CYS A 202 8.76 16.20 0.93
CA CYS A 202 7.99 15.32 1.81
C CYS A 202 8.89 14.61 2.83
N ALA A 203 9.99 14.01 2.38
CA ALA A 203 10.93 13.31 3.24
C ALA A 203 11.57 14.26 4.27
N ASP A 204 12.00 15.44 3.82
CA ASP A 204 12.62 16.45 4.67
C ASP A 204 11.65 16.93 5.77
N LYS A 205 10.39 17.19 5.41
CA LYS A 205 9.34 17.57 6.37
C LYS A 205 8.99 16.46 7.35
N VAL A 206 8.98 15.21 6.89
CA VAL A 206 8.76 14.05 7.77
C VAL A 206 9.91 13.93 8.76
N GLU A 207 11.16 14.08 8.32
CA GLU A 207 12.33 14.04 9.21
C GLU A 207 12.27 15.16 10.28
N GLU A 208 11.93 16.38 9.87
CA GLU A 208 11.74 17.51 10.78
C GLU A 208 10.62 17.23 11.80
N ALA A 209 9.46 16.77 11.33
CA ALA A 209 8.34 16.43 12.20
C ALA A 209 8.69 15.31 13.20
N MET A 210 9.45 14.30 12.77
CA MET A 210 9.92 13.21 13.63
C MET A 210 10.90 13.72 14.71
N ARG A 211 11.75 14.70 14.40
CA ARG A 211 12.66 15.32 15.37
C ARG A 211 11.91 16.15 16.42
N GLU A 212 10.84 16.83 16.02
CA GLU A 212 10.05 17.68 16.91
C GLU A 212 9.05 16.88 17.76
N HIS A 213 8.31 15.95 17.15
CA HIS A 213 7.17 15.28 17.78
C HIS A 213 7.48 13.83 18.22
N GLY A 214 8.65 13.30 17.86
CA GLY A 214 9.00 11.90 18.09
C GLY A 214 8.33 10.94 17.10
N ILE A 215 8.69 9.65 17.21
CA ILE A 215 8.29 8.60 16.26
C ILE A 215 7.20 7.68 16.81
N THR A 216 6.79 7.86 18.07
CA THR A 216 5.88 6.94 18.76
C THR A 216 4.74 7.67 19.43
N GLN A 217 3.53 7.13 19.32
CA GLN A 217 2.43 7.42 20.23
C GLN A 217 2.23 6.21 21.14
N ALA A 218 2.39 6.38 22.45
CA ALA A 218 2.46 5.26 23.40
C ALA A 218 1.10 4.66 23.79
N SER A 219 -0.01 5.25 23.34
CA SER A 219 -1.35 4.83 23.73
C SER A 219 -2.42 5.30 22.73
N SER A 220 -3.60 4.72 22.82
CA SER A 220 -4.73 4.99 21.93
C SER A 220 -5.27 6.41 22.10
N ARG A 221 -6.06 6.87 21.12
CA ARG A 221 -6.73 8.19 21.18
C ARG A 221 -7.64 8.36 22.40
N VAL A 222 -8.20 7.27 22.91
CA VAL A 222 -9.13 7.29 24.06
C VAL A 222 -8.40 7.59 25.36
N GLU A 223 -7.17 7.08 25.49
CA GLU A 223 -6.39 7.16 26.73
C GLU A 223 -5.42 8.34 26.72
N ALA A 224 -4.62 8.50 25.67
CA ALA A 224 -3.58 9.53 25.55
C ALA A 224 -4.01 10.75 24.72
N GLY A 225 -5.23 10.77 24.22
CA GLY A 225 -5.76 11.87 23.43
C GLY A 225 -5.21 11.92 21.99
N ARG A 226 -5.38 13.08 21.35
CA ARG A 226 -5.01 13.32 19.94
C ARG A 226 -3.73 14.14 19.88
N SER A 227 -2.79 13.74 19.02
CA SER A 227 -1.61 14.57 18.75
C SER A 227 -1.99 15.82 17.95
N LYS A 228 -1.21 16.89 18.09
CA LYS A 228 -1.40 18.13 17.33
C LYS A 228 -1.39 17.88 15.82
N LEU A 229 -0.42 17.10 15.34
CA LEU A 229 -0.31 16.70 13.93
C LEU A 229 -1.57 16.02 13.41
N LEU A 230 -2.20 15.18 14.24
CA LEU A 230 -3.40 14.46 13.85
C LEU A 230 -4.62 15.37 13.73
N VAL A 231 -4.74 16.36 14.62
CA VAL A 231 -5.79 17.40 14.54
C VAL A 231 -5.60 18.25 13.29
N GLU A 232 -4.39 18.74 13.04
CA GLU A 232 -4.09 19.57 11.86
C GLU A 232 -4.35 18.82 10.55
N THR A 233 -4.03 17.51 10.52
CA THR A 233 -4.30 16.66 9.35
C THR A 233 -5.79 16.44 9.16
N GLU A 234 -6.55 16.16 10.21
CA GLU A 234 -8.00 16.02 10.14
C GLU A 234 -8.69 17.30 9.68
N ASP A 235 -8.28 18.46 10.19
CA ASP A 235 -8.80 19.76 9.74
C ASP A 235 -8.45 20.04 8.27
N MET A 236 -7.27 19.61 7.81
CA MET A 236 -6.89 19.73 6.41
C MET A 236 -7.76 18.86 5.50
N VAL A 237 -8.05 17.62 5.91
CA VAL A 237 -8.96 16.73 5.18
C VAL A 237 -10.39 17.30 5.20
N ALA A 238 -10.87 17.78 6.34
CA ALA A 238 -12.20 18.38 6.46
C ALA A 238 -12.36 19.57 5.50
N ARG A 239 -11.37 20.48 5.46
CA ARG A 239 -11.33 21.61 4.51
C ARG A 239 -11.28 21.16 3.06
N PHE A 240 -10.47 20.14 2.74
CA PHE A 240 -10.36 19.60 1.38
C PHE A 240 -11.68 19.00 0.90
N MET A 241 -12.37 18.26 1.77
CA MET A 241 -13.66 17.62 1.47
C MET A 241 -14.87 18.56 1.59
N GLY A 242 -14.69 19.78 2.11
CA GLY A 242 -15.78 20.73 2.35
C GLY A 242 -16.75 20.28 3.45
N THR A 243 -16.27 19.56 4.46
CA THR A 243 -17.07 19.02 5.57
C THR A 243 -16.75 19.73 6.88
N GLU A 244 -17.67 19.67 7.87
CA GLU A 244 -17.48 20.32 9.18
C GLU A 244 -16.32 19.72 9.99
N SER A 245 -16.11 18.40 9.87
CA SER A 245 -15.05 17.68 10.56
C SER A 245 -14.72 16.38 9.83
N ALA A 246 -13.50 15.88 10.01
CA ALA A 246 -13.05 14.61 9.47
C ALA A 246 -12.35 13.78 10.56
N LEU A 247 -12.40 12.45 10.42
CA LEU A 247 -11.72 11.52 11.30
C LEU A 247 -10.79 10.63 10.48
N ILE A 248 -9.53 10.51 10.91
CA ILE A 248 -8.57 9.60 10.27
C ILE A 248 -8.55 8.26 11.00
N VAL A 249 -8.84 7.20 10.24
CA VAL A 249 -8.78 5.81 10.68
C VAL A 249 -7.74 5.06 9.86
N SER A 250 -7.00 4.15 10.51
CA SER A 250 -5.88 3.45 9.89
C SER A 250 -6.29 2.36 8.89
N MET A 251 -7.54 1.87 8.98
CA MET A 251 -8.05 0.80 8.12
C MET A 251 -9.47 1.08 7.67
N GLY A 252 -9.73 0.88 6.38
CA GLY A 252 -11.05 1.11 5.77
C GLY A 252 -12.18 0.31 6.44
N TYR A 253 -11.94 -0.98 6.74
CA TYR A 253 -12.89 -1.82 7.48
C TYR A 253 -13.23 -1.25 8.86
N ALA A 254 -12.21 -0.77 9.58
CA ALA A 254 -12.38 -0.22 10.93
C ALA A 254 -13.28 1.03 10.95
N THR A 255 -13.33 1.78 9.85
CA THR A 255 -14.24 2.93 9.69
C THR A 255 -15.69 2.55 9.98
N ASN A 256 -16.18 1.47 9.37
CA ASN A 256 -17.59 1.10 9.51
C ASN A 256 -17.84 0.34 10.81
N ALA A 257 -16.95 -0.61 11.12
CA ALA A 257 -17.07 -1.47 12.28
C ALA A 257 -17.03 -0.69 13.61
N LEU A 258 -16.30 0.43 13.68
CA LEU A 258 -16.19 1.22 14.91
C LEU A 258 -17.20 2.39 14.98
N ASN A 259 -17.54 3.02 13.86
CA ASN A 259 -18.36 4.23 13.87
C ASN A 259 -19.87 3.94 13.87
N ILE A 260 -20.33 2.88 13.21
CA ILE A 260 -21.79 2.61 13.20
C ILE A 260 -22.29 2.25 14.60
N PRO A 261 -21.62 1.36 15.37
CA PRO A 261 -22.04 1.04 16.74
C PRO A 261 -22.01 2.23 17.70
N SER A 262 -21.23 3.28 17.42
CA SER A 262 -21.20 4.49 18.26
C SER A 262 -22.38 5.43 17.98
N LEU A 263 -23.03 5.31 16.81
CA LEU A 263 -24.19 6.10 16.41
C LEU A 263 -25.52 5.40 16.68
N VAL A 264 -25.53 4.06 16.70
CA VAL A 264 -26.76 3.27 16.85
C VAL A 264 -26.84 2.64 18.25
N SER A 265 -28.07 2.50 18.76
CA SER A 265 -28.34 1.86 20.03
C SER A 265 -29.46 0.82 19.89
N LYS A 266 -29.68 0.02 20.93
CA LYS A 266 -30.73 -1.01 20.91
C LYS A 266 -32.10 -0.36 20.66
N GLY A 267 -32.77 -0.79 19.59
CA GLY A 267 -34.08 -0.26 19.18
C GLY A 267 -34.02 0.78 18.07
N CYS A 268 -32.84 1.16 17.58
CA CYS A 268 -32.70 1.99 16.39
C CYS A 268 -33.11 1.22 15.13
N LEU A 269 -33.84 1.89 14.23
CA LEU A 269 -34.06 1.42 12.86
C LEU A 269 -32.84 1.77 12.01
N ILE A 270 -32.21 0.75 11.42
CA ILE A 270 -31.12 0.93 10.45
C ILE A 270 -31.68 0.56 9.07
N ILE A 271 -31.58 1.47 8.11
CA ILE A 271 -31.91 1.22 6.71
C ILE A 271 -30.59 0.87 6.02
N SER A 272 -30.47 -0.36 5.52
CA SER A 272 -29.29 -0.84 4.79
C SER A 272 -29.64 -1.01 3.32
N ASP A 273 -28.75 -0.54 2.44
CA ASP A 273 -28.78 -0.87 1.03
C ASP A 273 -28.43 -2.35 0.82
N GLU A 274 -28.95 -2.96 -0.25
CA GLU A 274 -28.64 -4.33 -0.68
C GLU A 274 -27.21 -4.42 -1.25
N LEU A 275 -26.70 -3.35 -1.87
CA LEU A 275 -25.35 -3.28 -2.45
C LEU A 275 -24.27 -2.83 -1.45
N ASN A 276 -24.60 -2.85 -0.16
CA ASN A 276 -23.65 -2.49 0.88
C ASN A 276 -22.45 -3.43 0.92
N HIS A 277 -21.26 -2.85 1.08
CA HIS A 277 -20.03 -3.61 1.18
C HIS A 277 -20.05 -4.55 2.39
N SER A 278 -19.48 -5.75 2.24
CA SER A 278 -19.55 -6.82 3.26
C SER A 278 -19.02 -6.39 4.63
N SER A 279 -18.14 -5.38 4.70
CA SER A 279 -17.64 -4.80 5.95
C SER A 279 -18.69 -4.20 6.88
N LEU A 280 -19.95 -4.07 6.44
CA LEU A 280 -21.08 -3.63 7.25
C LEU A 280 -21.85 -4.78 7.92
N VAL A 281 -21.73 -5.99 7.36
CA VAL A 281 -22.53 -7.17 7.75
C VAL A 281 -21.67 -8.20 8.50
N SER A 282 -20.37 -8.22 8.24
CA SER A 282 -19.40 -9.16 8.83
C SER A 282 -19.26 -9.08 10.35
#